data_AF-A0A2V1K3W6-F1
#
_entry.id   AF-A0A2V1K3W6-F1
#
_cell.length_a   1.000
_cell.length_b   1.000
_cell.length_c   1.000
_cell.angle_alpha   90.00
_cell.angle_beta   90.00
_cell.angle_gamma   90.00
#
_symmetry.space_group_name_H-M   'P 1'
#
loop_
_entity.id
_entity.type
_entity.pdbx_description
1 polymer ?
#
loop_
_entity_poly.entity_id
_entity_poly.type
_entity_poly.pdbx_seq_one_letter_code
_entity_poly.pdbx_strand_id
1 'polypeptide(L)'
;MTDVGTAGQIGADGVRSLLSGVILAGGQARRMGGQDKGLLPWRGLPLAEHVARRLREQVDQVLVSANRHPVEYAAWGEVLADDPGLEAWSGPLAGVQAALRVARHEWLLAVPCDTPRLPHDLAMRLWQGAQAVQAPLAVARAGGRRHSVCMLLHRSLAPGLRDWLLAGERKVGMWQDSVGAVEVDFGADDSAFANINTPDELAAVDNPDQGA
;
A
#
# COMPACT_ATOMS: atom_id res chain seq x y z
N MET A 1 -15.48 40.62 -3.08
CA MET A 1 -15.83 39.66 -4.14
C MET A 1 -14.62 38.78 -4.31
N THR A 2 -14.53 37.76 -3.46
CA THR A 2 -13.34 36.92 -3.35
C THR A 2 -13.42 35.85 -4.43
N ASP A 3 -12.40 35.84 -5.27
CA ASP A 3 -12.19 34.88 -6.35
C ASP A 3 -12.17 33.46 -5.77
N VAL A 4 -13.22 32.68 -6.07
CA VAL A 4 -13.27 31.24 -5.79
C VAL A 4 -12.46 30.60 -6.91
N GLY A 5 -11.14 30.57 -6.71
CA GLY A 5 -10.19 29.94 -7.62
C GLY A 5 -10.67 28.53 -7.96
N THR A 6 -10.98 28.34 -9.24
CA THR A 6 -11.34 27.03 -9.80
C THR A 6 -10.15 26.11 -9.56
N ALA A 7 -10.28 25.15 -8.65
CA ALA A 7 -9.29 24.10 -8.46
C ALA A 7 -9.13 23.39 -9.80
N GLY A 8 -8.06 23.70 -10.52
CA GLY A 8 -7.71 23.00 -11.76
C GLY A 8 -7.66 21.52 -11.46
N GLN A 9 -8.37 20.71 -12.25
CA GLN A 9 -8.37 19.26 -12.12
C GLN A 9 -6.91 18.78 -12.21
N ILE A 10 -6.33 18.36 -11.09
CA ILE A 10 -4.97 17.82 -11.11
C ILE A 10 -5.01 16.47 -11.84
N GLY A 11 -4.19 16.35 -12.88
CA GLY A 11 -4.02 15.11 -13.62
C GLY A 11 -3.18 14.09 -12.85
N ALA A 12 -3.01 12.89 -13.42
CA ALA A 12 -2.26 11.79 -12.79
C ALA A 12 -0.82 12.20 -12.42
N ASP A 13 -0.12 12.95 -13.27
CA ASP A 13 1.23 13.46 -12.97
C ASP A 13 1.23 14.47 -11.80
N GLY A 14 0.18 15.30 -11.73
CA GLY A 14 -0.03 16.24 -10.63
C GLY A 14 -0.24 15.49 -9.32
N VAL A 15 -1.12 14.48 -9.32
CA VAL A 15 -1.31 13.59 -8.16
C VAL A 15 0.01 12.94 -7.78
N ARG A 16 0.71 12.28 -8.70
CA ARG A 16 1.98 11.59 -8.45
C ARG A 16 3.00 12.43 -7.67
N SER A 17 3.14 13.71 -8.02
CA SER A 17 4.08 14.64 -7.36
C SER A 17 3.75 14.96 -5.89
N LEU A 18 2.55 14.60 -5.43
CA LEU A 18 2.06 14.83 -4.07
C LEU A 18 2.13 13.57 -3.19
N LEU A 19 2.65 12.46 -3.71
CA LEU A 19 2.62 11.16 -3.03
C LEU A 19 4.00 10.57 -2.80
N SER A 20 4.20 10.09 -1.59
CA SER A 20 5.12 9.01 -1.29
C SER A 20 4.38 7.68 -1.40
N GLY A 21 5.08 6.60 -1.74
CA GLY A 21 4.56 5.24 -1.72
C GLY A 21 5.40 4.34 -0.82
N VAL A 22 4.77 3.39 -0.14
CA VAL A 22 5.45 2.35 0.63
C VAL A 22 4.99 0.96 0.20
N ILE A 23 5.96 0.10 -0.09
CA ILE A 23 5.75 -1.33 -0.28
C ILE A 23 5.88 -2.01 1.08
N LEU A 24 4.83 -2.68 1.53
CA LEU A 24 4.81 -3.43 2.78
C LEU A 24 5.32 -4.86 2.52
N ALA A 25 6.61 -5.05 2.77
CA ALA A 25 7.32 -6.32 2.65
C ALA A 25 7.51 -7.02 4.02
N GLY A 26 6.67 -6.67 4.99
CA GLY A 26 6.68 -7.22 6.35
C GLY A 26 5.60 -8.28 6.56
N GLY A 27 6.02 -9.49 6.93
CA GLY A 27 5.13 -10.57 7.36
C GLY A 27 5.92 -11.65 8.09
N GLN A 28 5.29 -12.35 9.04
CA GLN A 28 5.99 -13.32 9.91
C GLN A 28 6.55 -14.55 9.16
N ALA A 29 6.20 -14.77 7.88
CA ALA A 29 6.54 -15.95 7.09
C ALA A 29 6.30 -17.32 7.78
N ARG A 30 5.51 -17.33 8.87
CA ARG A 30 5.27 -18.50 9.73
C ARG A 30 4.55 -19.64 9.03
N ARG A 31 3.85 -19.34 7.94
CA ARG A 31 3.03 -20.31 7.17
C ARG A 31 3.67 -20.76 5.85
N MET A 32 4.88 -20.30 5.54
CA MET A 32 5.52 -20.46 4.22
C MET A 32 6.98 -20.95 4.32
N GLY A 33 7.28 -21.77 5.33
CA GLY A 33 8.63 -22.33 5.50
C GLY A 33 9.74 -21.27 5.63
N GLY A 34 9.41 -20.03 6.01
CA GLY A 34 10.37 -18.93 6.13
C GLY A 34 10.56 -18.07 4.87
N GLN A 35 10.04 -18.48 3.70
CA GLN A 35 10.22 -17.73 2.45
C GLN A 35 9.60 -16.34 2.49
N ASP A 36 10.31 -15.38 1.89
CA ASP A 36 9.89 -14.00 1.79
C ASP A 36 9.02 -13.81 0.54
N LYS A 37 7.74 -13.50 0.73
CA LYS A 37 6.75 -13.41 -0.35
C LYS A 37 7.17 -12.41 -1.42
N GLY A 38 7.62 -11.23 -1.02
CA GLY A 38 8.03 -10.21 -1.97
C GLY A 38 9.20 -10.64 -2.85
N LEU A 39 9.99 -11.63 -2.42
CA LEU A 39 11.12 -12.18 -3.16
C LEU A 39 10.78 -13.42 -4.00
N LEU A 40 9.53 -13.90 -3.98
CA LEU A 40 9.11 -14.99 -4.84
C LEU A 40 9.18 -14.58 -6.32
N PRO A 41 9.80 -15.39 -7.20
CA PRO A 41 9.93 -15.05 -8.60
C PRO A 41 8.61 -15.29 -9.35
N TRP A 42 8.08 -14.26 -9.99
CA TRP A 42 6.96 -14.30 -10.94
C TRP A 42 7.41 -13.73 -12.28
N ARG A 43 7.21 -14.46 -13.39
CA ARG A 43 7.66 -14.03 -14.73
C ARG A 43 9.14 -13.60 -14.76
N GLY A 44 9.99 -14.31 -14.00
CA GLY A 44 11.42 -14.07 -13.92
C GLY A 44 11.85 -12.91 -13.01
N LEU A 45 10.94 -12.21 -12.33
CA LEU A 45 11.26 -11.11 -11.41
C LEU A 45 10.59 -11.31 -10.05
N PRO A 46 11.17 -10.82 -8.94
CA PRO A 46 10.50 -10.82 -7.63
C PRO A 46 9.13 -10.13 -7.64
N LEU A 47 8.15 -10.65 -6.89
CA LEU A 47 6.82 -10.02 -6.75
C LEU A 47 6.91 -8.54 -6.36
N ALA A 48 7.79 -8.21 -5.41
CA ALA A 48 8.02 -6.84 -4.96
C ALA A 48 8.57 -5.94 -6.07
N GLU A 49 9.30 -6.49 -7.05
CA GLU A 49 9.77 -5.71 -8.19
C GLU A 49 8.61 -5.29 -9.11
N HIS A 50 7.66 -6.20 -9.37
CA HIS A 50 6.46 -5.86 -10.14
C HIS A 50 5.64 -4.77 -9.44
N VAL A 51 5.45 -4.89 -8.13
CA VAL A 51 4.79 -3.87 -7.31
C VAL A 51 5.55 -2.55 -7.37
N ALA A 52 6.88 -2.56 -7.23
CA ALA A 52 7.71 -1.36 -7.29
C ALA A 52 7.61 -0.66 -8.65
N ARG A 53 7.59 -1.40 -9.75
CA ARG A 53 7.40 -0.84 -11.10
C ARG A 53 6.03 -0.15 -11.21
N ARG A 54 4.95 -0.79 -10.77
CA ARG A 54 3.60 -0.19 -10.72
C ARG A 54 3.53 1.05 -9.84
N LEU A 55 4.22 1.03 -8.71
CA LEU A 55 4.19 2.13 -7.75
C LEU A 55 4.96 3.36 -8.27
N ARG A 56 6.12 3.18 -8.89
CA ARG A 56 6.95 4.28 -9.44
C ARG A 56 6.23 5.13 -10.50
N GLU A 57 5.29 4.54 -11.21
CA GLU A 57 4.45 5.25 -12.18
C GLU A 57 3.42 6.19 -11.50
N GLN A 58 3.19 6.01 -10.20
CA GLN A 58 2.08 6.62 -9.47
C GLN A 58 2.51 7.49 -8.29
N VAL A 59 3.77 7.42 -7.86
CA VAL A 59 4.32 8.21 -6.74
C VAL A 59 5.67 8.85 -7.11
N ASP A 60 6.05 9.88 -6.38
CA ASP A 60 7.34 10.57 -6.54
C ASP A 60 8.47 9.96 -5.68
N GLN A 61 8.11 9.37 -4.53
CA GLN A 61 9.05 8.67 -3.65
C GLN A 61 8.61 7.24 -3.40
N VAL A 62 9.52 6.26 -3.50
CA VAL A 62 9.26 4.86 -3.12
C VAL A 62 10.06 4.48 -1.88
N LEU A 63 9.35 3.96 -0.89
CA LEU A 63 9.86 3.39 0.35
C LEU A 63 9.53 1.90 0.39
N VAL A 64 10.29 1.13 1.17
CA VAL A 64 10.00 -0.28 1.41
C VAL A 64 10.05 -0.54 2.91
N SER A 65 8.96 -1.04 3.50
CA SER A 65 8.99 -1.52 4.88
C SER A 65 9.34 -3.00 4.88
N ALA A 66 10.52 -3.34 5.40
CA ALA A 66 11.01 -4.71 5.48
C ALA A 66 11.88 -4.94 6.72
N ASN A 67 11.58 -6.00 7.47
CA ASN A 67 12.36 -6.43 8.64
C ASN A 67 13.34 -7.58 8.32
N ARG A 68 13.38 -8.03 7.06
CA ARG A 68 14.25 -9.09 6.54
C ARG A 68 14.72 -8.71 5.14
N HIS A 69 15.84 -9.28 4.71
CA HIS A 69 16.38 -9.07 3.37
C HIS A 69 16.53 -7.58 2.97
N PRO A 70 17.01 -6.68 3.85
CA PRO A 70 17.03 -5.25 3.56
C PRO A 70 17.97 -4.91 2.39
N VAL A 71 18.99 -5.74 2.13
CA VAL A 71 19.91 -5.54 1.00
C VAL A 71 19.20 -5.80 -0.32
N GLU A 72 18.39 -6.85 -0.40
CA GLU A 72 17.60 -7.21 -1.57
C GLU A 72 16.51 -6.17 -1.84
N TYR A 73 15.78 -5.75 -0.79
CA TYR A 73 14.72 -4.75 -0.89
C TYR A 73 15.21 -3.34 -1.25
N ALA A 74 16.48 -3.01 -0.97
CA ALA A 74 17.08 -1.72 -1.31
C ALA A 74 17.14 -1.44 -2.82
N ALA A 75 16.99 -2.46 -3.66
CA ALA A 75 16.86 -2.29 -5.11
C ALA A 75 15.58 -1.53 -5.52
N TRP A 76 14.57 -1.45 -4.62
CA TRP A 76 13.26 -0.91 -4.96
C TRP A 76 12.91 0.42 -4.28
N GLY A 77 13.54 0.74 -3.16
CA GLY A 77 13.39 2.00 -2.45
C GLY A 77 14.21 2.03 -1.17
N GLU A 78 14.13 3.13 -0.43
CA GLU A 78 14.73 3.22 0.91
C GLU A 78 14.04 2.21 1.85
N VAL A 79 14.84 1.34 2.47
CA VAL A 79 14.32 0.28 3.33
C VAL A 79 14.18 0.75 4.76
N LEU A 80 12.99 0.56 5.31
CA LEU A 80 12.59 1.00 6.63
C LEU A 80 12.31 -0.22 7.52
N ALA A 81 12.97 -0.24 8.66
CA ALA A 81 12.59 -1.11 9.76
C ALA A 81 11.41 -0.52 10.53
N ASP A 82 10.65 -1.38 11.21
CA ASP A 82 9.62 -0.95 12.15
C ASP A 82 10.20 -0.05 13.27
N ASP A 83 9.34 0.73 13.92
CA ASP A 83 9.71 1.52 15.10
C ASP A 83 10.27 0.61 16.22
N PRO A 84 11.50 0.84 16.72
CA PRO A 84 12.05 0.05 17.82
C PRO A 84 11.30 0.24 19.14
N GLY A 85 10.49 1.30 19.28
CA GLY A 85 9.60 1.51 20.41
C GLY A 85 8.26 0.76 20.31
N LEU A 86 7.99 0.07 19.19
CA LEU A 86 6.84 -0.80 19.03
C LEU A 86 7.26 -2.26 19.23
N GLU A 87 6.27 -3.11 19.52
CA GLU A 87 6.50 -4.55 19.56
C GLU A 87 6.96 -5.05 18.18
N ALA A 88 7.91 -5.98 18.14
CA ALA A 88 8.36 -6.55 16.88
C ALA A 88 7.19 -7.24 16.16
N TRP A 89 7.12 -7.09 14.84
CA TRP A 89 6.10 -7.73 13.99
C TRP A 89 4.67 -7.26 14.26
N SER A 90 4.52 -5.96 14.52
CA SER A 90 3.25 -5.25 14.78
C SER A 90 2.30 -5.12 13.58
N GLY A 91 2.45 -6.01 12.58
CA GLY A 91 1.61 -6.06 11.39
C GLY A 91 1.82 -4.88 10.41
N PRO A 92 1.00 -4.81 9.35
CA PRO A 92 1.17 -3.83 8.26
C PRO A 92 1.18 -2.38 8.71
N LEU A 93 0.43 -2.07 9.77
CA LEU A 93 0.34 -0.71 10.32
C LEU A 93 1.68 -0.20 10.90
N ALA A 94 2.56 -1.09 11.36
CA ALA A 94 3.89 -0.70 11.82
C ALA A 94 4.77 -0.22 10.66
N GLY A 95 4.70 -0.89 9.51
CA GLY A 95 5.39 -0.46 8.29
C GLY A 95 4.86 0.87 7.75
N VAL A 96 3.53 1.07 7.83
CA VAL A 96 2.91 2.36 7.48
C VAL A 96 3.39 3.46 8.43
N GLN A 97 3.42 3.21 9.74
CA GLN A 97 3.95 4.17 10.71
C GLN A 97 5.42 4.52 10.42
N ALA A 98 6.24 3.53 10.09
CA ALA A 98 7.65 3.74 9.79
C ALA A 98 7.83 4.64 8.56
N ALA A 99 7.03 4.40 7.52
CA ALA A 99 7.02 5.19 6.29
C ALA A 99 6.54 6.64 6.52
N LEU A 100 5.49 6.85 7.30
CA LEU A 100 4.98 8.20 7.60
C LEU A 100 6.01 9.12 8.26
N ARG A 101 7.01 8.58 8.96
CA ARG A 101 8.08 9.38 9.59
C ARG A 101 9.06 9.99 8.59
N VAL A 102 9.27 9.33 7.45
CA VAL A 102 10.29 9.69 6.46
C VAL A 102 9.72 10.08 5.10
N ALA A 103 8.41 9.89 4.91
CA ALA A 103 7.70 10.34 3.72
C ALA A 103 7.93 11.84 3.50
N ARG A 104 8.35 12.18 2.27
CA ARG A 104 8.57 13.56 1.83
C ARG A 104 7.25 14.33 1.68
N HIS A 105 6.20 13.60 1.33
CA HIS A 105 4.92 14.16 0.93
C HIS A 105 3.84 13.99 2.01
N GLU A 106 2.76 14.75 1.87
CA GLU A 106 1.63 14.70 2.81
C GLU A 106 0.78 13.45 2.68
N TRP A 107 0.78 12.85 1.49
CA TRP A 107 0.03 11.63 1.21
C TRP A 107 0.99 10.44 1.02
N LEU A 108 0.64 9.34 1.67
CA LEU A 108 1.36 8.07 1.58
C LEU A 108 0.44 7.00 1.00
N LEU A 109 0.82 6.42 -0.14
CA LEU A 109 0.19 5.23 -0.70
C LEU A 109 0.87 3.97 -0.14
N ALA A 110 0.14 3.18 0.64
CA ALA A 110 0.60 1.88 1.11
C ALA A 110 0.05 0.76 0.22
N VAL A 111 0.92 -0.18 -0.17
CA VAL A 111 0.59 -1.36 -0.96
C VAL A 111 1.35 -2.60 -0.46
N PRO A 112 0.79 -3.82 -0.55
CA PRO A 112 1.51 -5.04 -0.19
C PRO A 112 2.53 -5.44 -1.26
N CYS A 113 3.59 -6.15 -0.87
CA CYS A 113 4.62 -6.64 -1.79
C CYS A 113 4.20 -7.82 -2.70
N ASP A 114 3.04 -8.43 -2.44
CA ASP A 114 2.59 -9.68 -3.08
C ASP A 114 1.39 -9.49 -4.03
N THR A 115 1.07 -8.24 -4.40
CA THR A 115 -0.01 -7.90 -5.34
C THR A 115 0.56 -7.30 -6.62
N PRO A 116 1.14 -8.09 -7.53
CA PRO A 116 1.93 -7.55 -8.64
C PRO A 116 1.08 -6.93 -9.77
N ARG A 117 -0.25 -7.12 -9.75
CA ARG A 117 -1.19 -6.64 -10.77
C ARG A 117 -1.95 -5.36 -10.39
N LEU A 118 -1.46 -4.61 -9.39
CA LEU A 118 -2.13 -3.39 -8.94
C LEU A 118 -2.52 -2.47 -10.11
N PRO A 119 -3.70 -1.82 -10.05
CA PRO A 119 -4.12 -0.88 -11.07
C PRO A 119 -3.11 0.26 -11.28
N HIS A 120 -2.99 0.72 -12.53
CA HIS A 120 -2.15 1.87 -12.89
C HIS A 120 -2.72 3.22 -12.43
N ASP A 121 -4.01 3.26 -12.09
CA ASP A 121 -4.75 4.44 -11.64
C ASP A 121 -5.08 4.40 -10.14
N LEU A 122 -4.47 3.47 -9.38
CA LEU A 122 -4.70 3.26 -7.95
C LEU A 122 -4.54 4.57 -7.15
N ALA A 123 -3.40 5.24 -7.29
CA ALA A 123 -3.10 6.48 -6.59
C ALA A 123 -4.12 7.57 -6.92
N MET A 124 -4.40 7.77 -8.21
CA MET A 124 -5.31 8.81 -8.69
C MET A 124 -6.72 8.60 -8.15
N ARG A 125 -7.24 7.37 -8.23
CA ARG A 125 -8.60 7.05 -7.76
C ARG A 125 -8.73 7.16 -6.25
N LEU A 126 -7.75 6.66 -5.50
CA LEU A 126 -7.74 6.80 -4.05
C LEU A 126 -7.67 8.28 -3.63
N TRP A 127 -6.83 9.07 -4.31
CA TRP A 127 -6.71 10.50 -4.05
C TRP A 127 -8.01 11.22 -4.34
N GLN A 128 -8.62 11.00 -5.52
CA GLN A 128 -9.91 11.60 -5.86
C GLN A 128 -11.02 11.22 -4.87
N GLY A 129 -11.06 9.95 -4.45
CA GLY A 129 -12.01 9.48 -3.44
C GLY A 129 -11.82 10.15 -2.09
N ALA A 130 -10.58 10.27 -1.61
CA ALA A 130 -10.27 10.99 -0.37
C ALA A 130 -10.70 12.47 -0.46
N GLN A 131 -10.36 13.15 -1.55
CA GLN A 131 -10.64 14.57 -1.74
C GLN A 131 -12.14 14.86 -1.92
N ALA A 132 -12.90 13.97 -2.54
CA ALA A 132 -14.33 14.16 -2.74
C ALA A 132 -15.11 14.35 -1.42
N VAL A 133 -14.63 13.73 -0.35
CA VAL A 133 -15.25 13.77 0.99
C VAL A 133 -14.34 14.36 2.07
N GLN A 134 -13.16 14.87 1.68
CA GLN A 134 -12.14 15.39 2.59
C GLN A 134 -11.73 14.38 3.68
N ALA A 135 -11.68 13.09 3.33
CA ALA A 135 -11.28 12.02 4.26
C ALA A 135 -9.76 11.94 4.37
N PRO A 136 -9.20 11.69 5.58
CA PRO A 136 -7.76 11.54 5.76
C PRO A 136 -7.23 10.17 5.29
N LEU A 137 -8.12 9.24 4.93
CA LEU A 137 -7.77 7.90 4.47
C LEU A 137 -8.77 7.42 3.41
N ALA A 138 -8.25 6.88 2.31
CA ALA A 138 -9.00 6.13 1.32
C ALA A 138 -8.46 4.70 1.21
N VAL A 139 -9.36 3.71 1.10
CA VAL A 139 -9.00 2.30 0.95
C VAL A 139 -9.66 1.70 -0.28
N ALA A 140 -8.93 0.88 -1.02
CA ALA A 140 -9.46 0.21 -2.21
C ALA A 140 -10.48 -0.86 -1.82
N ARG A 141 -11.58 -0.90 -2.57
CA ARG A 141 -12.60 -1.96 -2.54
C ARG A 141 -12.78 -2.52 -3.93
N ALA A 142 -12.75 -3.83 -4.08
CA ALA A 142 -12.97 -4.52 -5.36
C ALA A 142 -13.63 -5.88 -5.06
N GLY A 143 -14.44 -6.41 -5.97
CA GLY A 143 -15.09 -7.72 -5.76
C GLY A 143 -15.92 -7.80 -4.47
N GLY A 144 -16.46 -6.67 -4.01
CA GLY A 144 -17.21 -6.58 -2.76
C GLY A 144 -16.37 -6.65 -1.48
N ARG A 145 -15.04 -6.74 -1.57
CA ARG A 145 -14.13 -6.81 -0.42
C ARG A 145 -13.21 -5.59 -0.30
N ARG A 146 -12.87 -5.23 0.94
CA ARG A 146 -11.87 -4.21 1.24
C ARG A 146 -10.46 -4.81 1.09
N HIS A 147 -9.60 -4.11 0.36
CA HIS A 147 -8.17 -4.41 0.27
C HIS A 147 -7.42 -3.55 1.26
N SER A 148 -7.47 -3.92 2.55
CA SER A 148 -7.08 -3.05 3.68
C SER A 148 -5.66 -2.50 3.63
N VAL A 149 -4.75 -3.10 2.87
CA VAL A 149 -3.36 -2.65 2.73
C VAL A 149 -3.07 -1.99 1.37
N CYS A 150 -4.09 -1.77 0.55
CA CYS A 150 -4.07 -0.90 -0.62
C CYS A 150 -4.82 0.39 -0.25
N MET A 151 -4.11 1.33 0.39
CA MET A 151 -4.72 2.51 0.98
C MET A 151 -3.86 3.75 0.80
N LEU A 152 -4.51 4.89 0.65
CA LEU A 152 -3.90 6.21 0.62
C LEU A 152 -4.24 6.93 1.92
N LEU A 153 -3.25 7.48 2.61
CA LEU A 153 -3.45 8.11 3.91
C LEU A 153 -2.66 9.40 4.04
N HIS A 154 -3.25 10.36 4.74
CA HIS A 154 -2.63 11.65 5.02
C HIS A 154 -1.71 11.57 6.26
N ARG A 155 -0.60 12.30 6.21
CA ARG A 155 0.43 12.28 7.28
C ARG A 155 -0.06 12.73 8.65
N SER A 156 -1.18 13.48 8.70
CA SER A 156 -1.81 13.88 9.97
C SER A 156 -2.24 12.68 10.83
N LEU A 157 -2.40 11.50 10.23
CA LEU A 157 -2.73 10.27 10.95
C LEU A 157 -1.54 9.66 11.71
N ALA A 158 -0.30 10.11 11.46
CA ALA A 158 0.90 9.48 12.02
C ALA A 158 0.93 9.43 13.57
N PRO A 159 0.60 10.51 14.31
CA PRO A 159 0.59 10.45 15.78
C PRO A 159 -0.45 9.46 16.31
N GLY A 160 -1.70 9.54 15.82
CA GLY A 160 -2.79 8.66 16.25
C GLY A 160 -2.55 7.19 15.89
N LEU A 161 -1.93 6.91 14.73
CA LEU A 161 -1.50 5.58 14.36
C LEU A 161 -0.43 5.03 15.31
N ARG A 162 0.53 5.87 15.71
CA ARG A 162 1.55 5.46 16.67
C ARG A 162 0.95 5.13 18.04
N ASP A 163 0.02 5.95 18.51
CA ASP A 163 -0.67 5.72 19.80
C ASP A 163 -1.53 4.44 19.76
N TRP A 164 -2.24 4.20 18.64
CA TRP A 164 -2.96 2.95 18.39
C TRP A 164 -2.03 1.72 18.51
N LEU A 165 -0.85 1.79 17.89
CA LEU A 165 0.13 0.71 17.92
C LEU A 165 0.79 0.53 19.31
N LEU A 166 0.96 1.60 20.09
CA LEU A 166 1.47 1.55 21.47
C LEU A 166 0.45 0.97 22.45
N ALA A 167 -0.84 1.16 22.18
CA ALA A 167 -1.91 0.50 22.92
C ALA A 167 -2.01 -1.02 22.66
N GLY A 168 -1.17 -1.57 21.77
CA GLY A 168 -1.17 -2.98 21.40
C GLY A 168 -2.18 -3.33 20.31
N GLU A 169 -2.88 -2.34 19.75
CA GLU A 169 -3.86 -2.58 18.70
C GLU A 169 -3.20 -2.79 17.34
N ARG A 170 -3.72 -3.78 16.58
CA ARG A 170 -3.12 -4.23 15.31
C ARG A 170 -4.13 -4.40 14.17
N LYS A 171 -5.43 -4.26 14.45
CA LYS A 171 -6.50 -4.52 13.49
C LYS A 171 -6.61 -3.39 12.47
N VAL A 172 -6.12 -3.63 11.25
CA VAL A 172 -6.11 -2.64 10.15
C VAL A 172 -7.50 -2.06 9.89
N GLY A 173 -8.52 -2.91 9.70
CA GLY A 173 -9.88 -2.45 9.41
C GLY A 173 -10.48 -1.59 10.52
N MET A 174 -10.30 -1.99 11.78
CA MET A 174 -10.79 -1.22 12.93
C MET A 174 -10.11 0.14 13.06
N TRP A 175 -8.81 0.22 12.77
CA TRP A 175 -8.09 1.50 12.73
C TRP A 175 -8.58 2.38 11.58
N GLN A 176 -8.80 1.81 10.39
CA GLN A 176 -9.35 2.56 9.25
C GLN A 176 -10.72 3.16 9.57
N ASP A 177 -11.60 2.36 10.18
CA ASP A 177 -12.95 2.82 10.54
C ASP A 177 -12.86 3.92 11.62
N SER A 178 -11.93 3.82 12.58
CA SER A 178 -11.78 4.82 13.65
C SER A 178 -11.24 6.17 13.18
N VAL A 179 -10.53 6.21 12.05
CA VAL A 179 -10.00 7.45 11.44
C VAL A 179 -10.87 8.00 10.32
N GLY A 180 -12.05 7.41 10.07
CA GLY A 180 -12.99 7.89 9.05
C GLY A 180 -12.57 7.57 7.62
N ALA A 181 -12.07 6.35 7.39
CA ALA A 181 -11.71 5.89 6.04
C ALA A 181 -12.89 5.91 5.07
N VAL A 182 -12.63 6.36 3.83
CA VAL A 182 -13.56 6.20 2.70
C VAL A 182 -13.16 4.99 1.85
N GLU A 183 -14.13 4.22 1.40
CA GLU A 183 -13.90 3.13 0.45
C GLU A 183 -14.02 3.65 -0.98
N VAL A 184 -13.03 3.34 -1.82
CA VAL A 184 -13.05 3.67 -3.25
C VAL A 184 -13.25 2.38 -4.02
N ASP A 185 -14.37 2.30 -4.74
CA ASP A 185 -14.72 1.13 -5.53
C ASP A 185 -13.87 1.06 -6.80
N PHE A 186 -13.25 -0.10 -7.03
CA PHE A 186 -12.46 -0.47 -8.20
C PHE A 186 -13.19 -1.45 -9.14
N GLY A 187 -14.44 -1.81 -8.82
CA GLY A 187 -15.30 -2.64 -9.64
C GLY A 187 -15.53 -4.05 -9.07
N ALA A 188 -16.31 -4.84 -9.81
CA ALA A 188 -16.69 -6.19 -9.40
C ALA A 188 -15.56 -7.23 -9.55
N ASP A 189 -14.55 -6.95 -10.37
CA ASP A 189 -13.37 -7.80 -10.51
C ASP A 189 -12.26 -7.35 -9.55
N ASP A 190 -11.75 -8.27 -8.74
CA ASP A 190 -10.66 -8.04 -7.79
C ASP A 190 -9.33 -8.68 -8.22
N SER A 191 -9.24 -9.19 -9.45
CA SER A 191 -8.07 -9.88 -10.00
C SER A 191 -6.79 -9.02 -9.97
N ALA A 192 -6.92 -7.70 -10.13
CA ALA A 192 -5.83 -6.72 -10.02
C ALA A 192 -5.27 -6.61 -8.60
N PHE A 193 -6.07 -6.97 -7.59
CA PHE A 193 -5.71 -6.92 -6.17
C PHE A 193 -5.50 -8.29 -5.54
N ALA A 194 -5.43 -9.36 -6.35
CA ALA A 194 -5.20 -10.70 -5.83
C ALA A 194 -3.74 -10.83 -5.33
N ASN A 195 -3.61 -11.20 -4.06
CA ASN A 195 -2.32 -11.52 -3.46
C ASN A 195 -1.84 -12.87 -3.98
N ILE A 196 -0.55 -12.97 -4.29
CA ILE A 196 0.09 -14.24 -4.61
C ILE A 196 0.80 -14.74 -3.36
N ASN A 197 0.23 -15.79 -2.77
CA ASN A 197 0.66 -16.35 -1.51
C ASN A 197 1.60 -17.53 -1.68
N THR A 198 1.54 -18.27 -2.78
CA THR A 198 2.34 -19.49 -2.98
C THR A 198 2.90 -19.58 -4.41
N PRO A 199 3.97 -20.37 -4.62
CA PRO A 199 4.43 -20.69 -5.97
C PRO A 199 3.36 -21.33 -6.86
N ASP A 200 2.45 -22.13 -6.28
CA ASP A 200 1.37 -22.77 -7.03
C ASP A 200 0.34 -21.74 -7.56
N GLU A 201 0.07 -20.68 -6.78
CA GLU A 201 -0.78 -19.57 -7.21
C GLU A 201 -0.15 -18.78 -8.38
N LEU A 202 1.19 -18.74 -8.50
CA LEU A 202 1.87 -18.10 -9.63
C LEU A 202 1.54 -18.78 -10.96
N ALA A 203 1.46 -20.11 -10.98
CA ALA A 203 1.19 -20.89 -12.19
C ALA A 203 -0.26 -20.70 -12.67
N ALA A 204 -1.22 -20.54 -11.75
CA ALA A 204 -2.61 -20.26 -12.08
C ALA A 204 -2.81 -18.85 -12.66
N VAL A 205 -2.01 -17.87 -12.18
CA VAL A 205 -2.04 -16.48 -12.64
C VAL A 205 -1.57 -16.30 -14.10
N ASP A 206 -0.71 -17.19 -14.59
CA ASP A 206 -0.19 -17.12 -15.97
C ASP A 206 -1.12 -17.76 -17.01
N ASN A 207 -2.25 -18.33 -16.60
CA ASN A 207 -3.21 -18.98 -17.50
C ASN A 207 -4.47 -18.11 -17.68
N PRO A 208 -4.58 -17.32 -18.78
CA PRO A 208 -5.74 -16.44 -19.01
C PRO A 208 -7.06 -17.20 -19.26
N ASP A 209 -7.03 -18.52 -19.45
CA ASP A 209 -8.18 -19.36 -19.79
C ASP A 209 -8.94 -19.95 -18.58
N GLN A 210 -8.64 -19.55 -17.34
CA GLN A 210 -9.39 -20.00 -16.14
C GLN A 210 -10.19 -18.88 -15.44
N GLY A 211 -10.63 -17.88 -16.21
CA GLY A 211 -11.52 -16.81 -15.74
C GLY A 211 -12.61 -16.51 -16.76
N ALA A 212 -13.54 -17.45 -16.94
CA ALA A 212 -14.84 -17.24 -17.59
C ALA A 212 -15.93 -17.94 -16.75
#